data_AF-A0A8I2K3H1-F1
#
_entry.id   AF-A0A8I2K3H1-F1
#
_cell.length_a   1.000
_cell.length_b   1.000
_cell.length_c   1.000
_cell.angle_alpha   90.00
_cell.angle_beta   90.00
_cell.angle_gamma   90.00
#
_symmetry.space_group_name_H-M   'P 1'
#
loop_
_entity.id
_entity.type
_entity.pdbx_description
1 polymer ?
#
loop_
_entity_poly.entity_id
_entity_poly.type
_entity_poly.pdbx_seq_one_letter_code
_entity_poly.pdbx_strand_id
1 'polypeptide(L)' 'MLIYLSIDPEHPEERKKYMLIDSNARLIIDETFFAPLFFKKAGRRRLNIPSKEANLSYIIYTSGSTGKPKGVMIEHRA' A
#
# COMPACT_ATOMS: atom_id res chain seq x y z
N MET A 1 1.27 12.89 -3.11
CA MET A 1 2.04 12.02 -2.18
C MET A 1 1.56 10.60 -2.43
N LEU A 2 2.47 9.68 -2.73
CA LEU A 2 2.14 8.28 -2.97
C LEU A 2 2.67 7.48 -1.77
N ILE A 3 1.84 6.58 -1.27
CA ILE A 3 2.18 5.63 -0.23
C ILE A 3 1.63 4.28 -0.63
N TYR A 4 2.16 3.22 -0.03
CA TYR A 4 1.63 1.88 -0.22
C TYR A 4 1.18 1.29 1.11
N LEU A 5 0.31 0.29 1.01
CA LEU A 5 -0.01 -0.62 2.10
C LEU A 5 -0.01 -2.03 1.52
N SER A 6 0.51 -2.97 2.30
CA SER A 6 0.54 -4.37 1.90
C SER A 6 -0.70 -5.07 2.44
N ILE A 7 -1.39 -5.81 1.57
CA ILE A 7 -2.50 -6.69 1.95
C ILE A 7 -2.06 -8.11 1.67
N ASP A 8 -2.06 -8.95 2.69
CA ASP A 8 -1.86 -10.38 2.52
C ASP A 8 -3.06 -10.99 1.76
N PRO A 9 -2.85 -11.65 0.60
CA PRO A 9 -3.92 -12.32 -0.15
C PRO A 9 -4.63 -13.41 0.66
N GLU A 10 -3.95 -14.05 1.61
CA GLU A 10 -4.47 -15.13 2.45
C GLU A 10 -5.42 -14.63 3.56
N HIS A 11 -5.50 -13.31 3.78
CA HIS A 11 -6.49 -12.76 4.70
C HIS A 11 -7.94 -13.02 4.23
N PRO A 12 -8.88 -13.19 5.17
CA PRO A 12 -10.30 -13.27 4.84
C PRO A 12 -10.78 -12.07 4.02
N GLU A 13 -11.70 -12.30 3.07
CA GLU A 13 -12.21 -11.26 2.15
C GLU A 13 -12.77 -10.03 2.88
N GLU A 14 -13.49 -10.24 3.98
CA GLU A 14 -14.03 -9.15 4.78
C GLU A 14 -12.93 -8.22 5.33
N ARG A 15 -11.80 -8.80 5.76
CA ARG A 15 -10.65 -8.05 6.26
C ARG A 15 -9.99 -7.25 5.13
N LYS A 16 -9.77 -7.87 3.98
CA LYS A 16 -9.21 -7.19 2.80
C LYS A 16 -10.11 -6.03 2.35
N LYS A 17 -11.43 -6.26 2.28
CA LYS A 17 -12.42 -5.24 1.94
C LYS A 17 -12.44 -4.10 2.94
N TYR A 18 -12.38 -4.40 4.24
CA TYR A 18 -12.27 -3.37 5.28
C TYR A 18 -11.02 -2.50 5.08
N MET A 19 -9.85 -3.12 4.90
CA MET A 19 -8.59 -2.39 4.71
C MET A 19 -8.63 -1.50 3.46
N LEU A 20 -9.19 -1.97 2.35
CA LEU A 20 -9.32 -1.19 1.11
C LEU A 20 -10.24 0.04 1.29
N ILE A 21 -11.38 -0.14 1.96
CA ILE A 21 -12.34 0.93 2.21
C ILE A 21 -11.77 1.96 3.20
N ASP A 22 -11.23 1.49 4.33
CA ASP A 22 -10.70 2.32 5.41
C ASP A 22 -9.47 3.14 4.95
N SER A 23 -8.57 2.53 4.18
CA SER A 23 -7.39 3.22 3.64
C SER A 23 -7.70 4.21 2.51
N ASN A 24 -8.91 4.17 1.94
CA ASN A 24 -9.28 4.90 0.73
C ASN A 24 -8.29 4.66 -0.43
N ALA A 25 -7.81 3.42 -0.56
CA ALA A 25 -6.87 3.03 -1.60
C ALA A 25 -7.47 3.26 -2.99
N ARG A 26 -6.76 3.99 -3.85
CA ARG A 26 -7.23 4.37 -5.20
C ARG A 26 -6.73 3.46 -6.31
N LEU A 27 -5.72 2.66 -6.03
CA LEU A 27 -5.10 1.74 -6.99
C LEU A 27 -4.74 0.46 -6.26
N ILE A 28 -5.11 -0.68 -6.86
CA ILE A 28 -4.70 -2.01 -6.42
C ILE A 28 -3.65 -2.52 -7.40
N ILE A 29 -2.57 -3.03 -6.86
CA ILE A 29 -1.49 -3.66 -7.61
C ILE A 29 -1.48 -5.13 -7.21
N ASP A 30 -1.92 -5.99 -8.12
CA ASP A 30 -1.97 -7.44 -7.96
C ASP A 30 -1.26 -8.15 -9.12
N GLU A 31 -1.36 -9.47 -9.17
CA GLU A 31 -0.76 -10.31 -10.22
C GLU A 31 -1.23 -9.92 -11.63
N THR A 32 -2.50 -9.52 -11.77
CA THR A 32 -3.07 -9.10 -13.07
C THR A 32 -2.49 -7.77 -13.53
N PHE A 33 -2.18 -6.87 -12.58
CA PHE A 33 -1.48 -5.61 -12.86
C PHE A 33 -0.06 -5.86 -13.40
N PHE A 34 0.64 -6.86 -12.85
CA PHE A 34 2.01 -7.19 -13.25
C PHE A 34 2.12 -8.04 -14.52
N ALA A 35 1.11 -8.87 -14.82
CA ALA A 35 1.09 -9.77 -15.98
C ALA A 35 1.62 -9.13 -17.29
N PRO A 36 1.15 -7.95 -17.73
CA PRO A 36 1.65 -7.31 -18.96
C PRO A 36 3.05 -6.67 -18.83
N LEU A 37 3.56 -6.48 -17.61
CA LEU A 37 4.86 -5.85 -17.35
C LEU A 37 6.03 -6.84 -17.43
N PHE A 38 5.80 -8.15 -17.25
CA PHE A 38 6.87 -9.16 -17.27
C PHE A 38 7.66 -9.20 -18.57
N PHE A 39 7.02 -8.90 -19.71
CA PHE A 39 7.68 -8.89 -21.02
C PHE A 39 8.29 -7.53 -21.38
N LYS A 40 8.08 -6.50 -20.56
CA LYS A 40 8.66 -5.17 -20.75
C LYS A 40 9.87 -5.00 -19.85
N LYS A 41 11.03 -4.76 -20.47
CA LYS A 41 12.24 -4.38 -19.72
C LYS A 41 12.02 -3.03 -19.06
N ALA A 42 12.00 -3.00 -17.73
CA ALA A 42 11.90 -1.74 -17.00
C ALA A 42 13.14 -0.87 -17.27
N GLY A 43 12.92 0.36 -17.71
CA GLY A 43 13.97 1.36 -17.81
C GLY A 43 14.38 1.85 -16.41
N ARG A 44 15.67 2.09 -16.20
CA ARG A 44 16.16 2.75 -14.98
C ARG A 44 16.07 4.26 -15.15
N ARG A 45 14.94 4.84 -14.76
CA ARG A 45 14.76 6.30 -14.71
C ARG A 45 14.49 6.72 -13.27
N ARG A 46 15.36 7.55 -12.70
CA ARG A 46 15.10 8.17 -11.39
C ARG A 46 13.96 9.17 -11.56
N LEU A 47 12.86 8.94 -10.84
CA LEU A 47 11.77 9.89 -10.76
C LEU A 47 12.14 10.97 -9.76
N ASN A 48 12.15 12.23 -10.20
CA ASN A 48 12.37 13.37 -9.30
C ASN A 48 11.02 13.81 -8.73
N ILE A 49 10.50 13.03 -7.78
CA ILE A 49 9.23 13.31 -7.10
C ILE A 49 9.56 14.06 -5.82
N PRO A 50 9.05 15.29 -5.63
CA PRO A 50 9.23 16.01 -4.37
C PRO A 50 8.70 15.20 -3.19
N SER A 51 9.57 14.85 -2.25
CA SER A 51 9.21 14.23 -0.97
C SER A 51 9.84 15.01 0.19
N LYS A 52 9.12 15.05 1.32
CA LYS A 52 9.61 15.59 2.59
C LYS A 52 9.79 14.43 3.57
N GLU A 53 10.67 14.59 4.54
CA GLU A 53 10.88 13.60 5.61
C GLU A 53 9.60 13.27 6.40
N ALA A 54 8.73 14.26 6.61
CA ALA A 54 7.44 14.11 7.27
C ALA A 54 6.32 13.58 6.34
N ASN A 55 6.61 13.32 5.06
CA ASN A 55 5.63 12.66 4.20
C ASN A 55 5.44 11.22 4.67
N LEU A 56 4.21 10.72 4.58
CA LEU A 56 3.94 9.31 4.76
C LEU A 56 4.68 8.48 3.69
N SER A 57 5.14 7.31 4.10
CA SER A 57 5.84 6.32 3.28
C SER A 57 4.96 5.08 3.07
N TYR A 58 4.40 4.53 4.15
CA TYR A 58 3.56 3.34 4.09
C TYR A 58 2.55 3.25 5.24
N ILE A 59 1.57 2.35 5.10
CA ILE A 59 0.62 1.98 6.14
C ILE A 59 0.72 0.48 6.41
N ILE A 60 0.74 0.10 7.69
CA ILE A 60 0.62 -1.30 8.14
C ILE A 60 -0.64 -1.44 8.98
N TYR A 61 -1.50 -2.40 8.64
CA TYR A 61 -2.64 -2.73 9.48
C TYR A 61 -2.27 -3.72 10.58
N THR A 62 -2.70 -3.42 11.80
CA THR A 62 -2.53 -4.28 12.97
C THR A 62 -3.88 -4.69 13.54
N SER A 63 -3.91 -5.75 14.34
CA SER A 63 -5.11 -6.15 15.09
C SER A 63 -5.49 -5.07 16.09
N GLY A 64 -6.72 -4.57 16.02
CA GLY A 64 -7.23 -3.58 16.98
C GLY A 64 -7.88 -4.24 18.19
N SER A 65 -7.73 -3.61 19.35
CA SER A 65 -8.36 -4.01 20.61
C SER A 65 -9.90 -4.03 20.56
N THR A 66 -10.50 -3.28 19.64
CA THR A 66 -11.95 -3.20 19.43
C THR A 66 -12.45 -4.15 18.33
N GLY A 67 -11.64 -5.15 17.96
CA GLY A 67 -11.94 -6.14 16.93
C GLY A 67 -11.69 -5.66 15.49
N LYS A 68 -11.71 -4.35 15.23
CA LYS A 68 -11.43 -3.78 13.90
C LYS A 68 -9.94 -3.49 13.71
N PRO A 69 -9.34 -3.84 12.54
CA PRO A 69 -7.96 -3.50 12.24
C PRO A 69 -7.69 -1.98 12.27
N LYS A 70 -6.46 -1.59 12.64
CA LYS A 70 -6.03 -0.18 12.66
C LYS A 70 -4.86 0.03 11.70
N GLY A 71 -4.98 1.03 10.82
CA GLY A 71 -3.89 1.44 9.92
C GLY A 71 -2.88 2.33 10.64
N VAL A 72 -1.66 1.84 10.82
CA VAL A 72 -0.54 2.62 11.38
C VAL A 72 0.17 3.33 10.24
N MET A 73 0.16 4.66 10.26
CA MET A 73 0.79 5.51 9.24
C MET A 73 2.25 5.78 9.61
N ILE A 74 3.19 5.48 8.71
CA ILE A 74 4.63 5.65 8.95
C ILE A 74 5.20 6.71 8.00
N GLU A 75 5.96 7.66 8.54
CA GLU A 75 6.66 8.71 7.79
C GLU A 75 7.98 8.21 7.20
N HIS A 76 8.54 8.93 6.22
CA HIS A 76 9.84 8.59 5.62
C HIS A 76 11.03 8.65 6.59
N ARG A 77 10.96 9.50 7.63
CA ARG A 77 12.05 9.69 8.61
C ARG A 77 12.07 8.71 9.78
N ALA A 78 11.06 7.85 9.88
CA ALA A 78 10.86 6.95 11.02
C ALA A 78 12.03 5.96 11.20
#